data_AF-A0A955Z5Y6-F1
#
_entry.id   AF-A0A955Z5Y6-F1
#
_cell.length_a   1.000
_cell.length_b   1.000
_cell.length_c   1.000
_cell.angle_alpha   90.00
_cell.angle_beta   90.00
_cell.angle_gamma   90.00
#
_symmetry.space_group_name_H-M   'P 1'
#
loop_
_entity.id
_entity.type
_entity.pdbx_description
1 polymer ?
#
loop_
_entity_poly.entity_id
_entity_poly.type
_entity_poly.pdbx_seq_one_letter_code
_entity_poly.pdbx_strand_id
1 'polypeptide(L)'
;ARGSGEVRLLEGELLDVVYVRAEGAKALARLVGESSGLSTFTPGAPSVMRRLRGPAGELLSAAAASCERAATLRRGAQELSNATLATVDDESAAPETSTVHALVVDRLRAPASLDTLLDDVAHDDALVLEALVDLLRRGRVRRVGAEGSSTQLCTPEQLHVVRATAARARAAGFAGPARVVFAGTPGRLGVFAHSVLGVADAVPSGEAAPPAPIPYPIATLRLGDGVEIEVVALPLVPTYAPLWGLSVAGAAVVVRLDGGAAEALEEACEMAGVRVKPLDSASGAITETSPSRAAALIRAALELDG
;
A
#
# COMPACT_ATOMS: atom_id res chain seq x y z
N ALA A 1 -10.01 -15.89 11.86
CA ALA A 1 -11.28 -15.99 11.13
C ALA A 1 -11.68 -17.47 11.09
N ARG A 2 -12.95 -17.81 11.36
CA ARG A 2 -13.44 -19.17 11.12
C ARG A 2 -13.60 -19.34 9.61
N GLY A 3 -12.83 -20.23 9.02
CA GLY A 3 -12.83 -20.49 7.58
C GLY A 3 -13.32 -21.90 7.24
N SER A 4 -13.80 -22.08 6.01
CA SER A 4 -13.93 -23.42 5.44
C SER A 4 -12.55 -23.88 4.95
N GLY A 5 -12.23 -25.15 5.20
CA GLY A 5 -11.02 -25.80 4.74
C GLY A 5 -11.34 -27.09 4.00
N GLU A 6 -10.49 -27.44 3.03
CA GLU A 6 -10.54 -28.69 2.29
C GLU A 6 -9.19 -29.40 2.41
N VAL A 7 -9.21 -30.65 2.88
CA VAL A 7 -8.03 -31.51 2.94
C VAL A 7 -8.22 -32.64 1.93
N ARG A 8 -7.28 -32.75 0.98
CA ARG A 8 -7.36 -33.71 -0.11
C ARG A 8 -6.39 -34.85 0.13
N LEU A 9 -6.92 -36.07 0.16
CA LEU A 9 -6.19 -37.29 0.50
C LEU A 9 -6.25 -38.28 -0.66
N LEU A 10 -5.17 -39.05 -0.83
CA LEU A 10 -5.15 -40.24 -1.70
C LEU A 10 -4.35 -41.33 -1.01
N GLU A 11 -4.95 -42.49 -0.81
CA GLU A 11 -4.30 -43.66 -0.17
C GLU A 11 -3.67 -43.34 1.20
N GLY A 12 -4.28 -42.41 1.95
CA GLY A 12 -3.77 -41.96 3.25
C GLY A 12 -2.67 -40.88 3.18
N GLU A 13 -2.26 -40.47 1.98
CA GLU A 13 -1.31 -39.37 1.78
C GLU A 13 -2.02 -38.03 1.61
N LEU A 14 -1.43 -36.98 2.18
CA LEU A 14 -1.84 -35.59 1.96
C LEU A 14 -1.38 -35.11 0.58
N LEU A 15 -2.32 -34.78 -0.30
CA LEU A 15 -2.02 -34.25 -1.63
C LEU A 15 -2.00 -32.72 -1.66
N ASP A 16 -2.99 -32.11 -1.02
CA ASP A 16 -3.20 -30.66 -1.02
C ASP A 16 -4.13 -30.26 0.13
N VAL A 17 -4.00 -29.01 0.57
CA VAL A 17 -4.86 -28.40 1.58
C VAL A 17 -5.21 -27.00 1.11
N VAL A 18 -6.48 -26.64 1.21
CA VAL A 18 -6.97 -25.28 0.98
C VAL A 18 -7.63 -24.79 2.24
N TYR A 19 -7.30 -23.58 2.69
CA TYR A 19 -7.93 -22.97 3.85
C TYR A 19 -8.12 -21.47 3.59
N VAL A 20 -9.37 -21.06 3.42
CA VAL A 20 -9.72 -19.68 3.02
C VAL A 20 -9.00 -19.29 1.72
N ARG A 21 -7.98 -18.41 1.78
CA ARG A 21 -7.16 -17.96 0.63
C ARG A 21 -5.80 -18.67 0.55
N ALA A 22 -5.46 -19.49 1.54
CA ALA A 22 -4.19 -20.20 1.59
C ALA A 22 -4.30 -21.58 0.94
N GLU A 23 -3.19 -22.03 0.36
CA GLU A 23 -3.05 -23.36 -0.26
C GLU A 23 -1.80 -24.09 0.27
N GLY A 24 -1.75 -25.41 0.10
CA GLY A 24 -0.60 -26.25 0.43
C GLY A 24 -0.16 -26.19 1.89
N ALA A 25 1.16 -26.08 2.11
CA ALA A 25 1.75 -26.16 3.45
C ALA A 25 1.30 -25.03 4.39
N LYS A 26 1.12 -23.82 3.84
CA LYS A 26 0.60 -22.67 4.59
C LYS A 26 -0.82 -22.91 5.06
N ALA A 27 -1.68 -23.44 4.18
CA ALA A 27 -3.05 -23.80 4.53
C ALA A 27 -3.08 -24.90 5.60
N LEU A 28 -2.24 -25.92 5.46
CA LEU A 28 -2.12 -27.01 6.44
C LEU A 28 -1.71 -26.47 7.81
N ALA A 29 -0.70 -25.60 7.89
CA ALA A 29 -0.26 -25.01 9.16
C ALA A 29 -1.37 -24.18 9.82
N ARG A 30 -2.13 -23.38 9.04
CA ARG A 30 -3.26 -22.62 9.58
C ARG A 30 -4.41 -23.52 10.06
N LEU A 31 -4.74 -24.55 9.28
CA LEU A 31 -5.81 -25.49 9.60
C LEU A 31 -5.49 -26.32 10.85
N VAL A 32 -4.23 -26.72 11.06
CA VAL A 32 -3.77 -27.40 12.28
C VAL A 32 -3.96 -26.53 13.53
N GLY A 33 -3.91 -25.21 13.39
CA GLY A 33 -4.16 -24.26 14.48
C GLY A 33 -5.63 -24.12 14.87
N GLU A 34 -6.59 -24.63 14.08
CA GLU A 34 -8.02 -24.54 14.38
C GLU A 34 -8.40 -25.53 15.48
N SER A 35 -8.86 -25.01 16.62
CA SER A 35 -9.20 -25.82 17.80
C SER A 35 -10.61 -26.41 17.79
N SER A 36 -11.45 -26.04 16.81
CA SER A 36 -12.85 -26.49 16.71
C SER A 36 -13.35 -26.44 15.28
N GLY A 37 -14.15 -27.43 14.86
CA GLY A 37 -14.78 -27.44 13.54
C GLY A 37 -15.67 -28.66 13.32
N LEU A 38 -16.36 -28.69 12.19
CA LEU A 38 -17.08 -29.86 11.68
C LEU A 38 -16.35 -30.34 10.42
N SER A 39 -16.19 -31.65 10.29
CA SER A 39 -15.58 -32.26 9.11
C SER A 39 -16.58 -33.19 8.44
N THR A 40 -16.63 -33.15 7.11
CA THR A 40 -17.42 -34.08 6.31
C THR A 40 -16.48 -34.78 5.32
N PHE A 41 -16.63 -36.09 5.20
CA PHE A 41 -15.84 -36.89 4.27
C PHE A 41 -16.64 -37.11 2.99
N THR A 42 -16.06 -36.70 1.87
CA THR A 42 -16.63 -36.93 0.54
C THR A 42 -15.73 -37.91 -0.21
N PRO A 43 -16.15 -39.17 -0.41
CA PRO A 43 -15.37 -40.12 -1.19
C PRO A 43 -15.36 -39.72 -2.67
N GLY A 44 -14.21 -39.86 -3.32
CA GLY A 44 -14.04 -39.57 -4.75
C GLY A 44 -12.57 -39.61 -5.16
N ALA A 45 -12.31 -39.60 -6.46
CA ALA A 45 -10.98 -39.44 -7.04
C ALA A 45 -10.85 -38.00 -7.57
N PRO A 46 -10.51 -37.02 -6.70
CA PRO A 46 -10.45 -35.64 -7.13
C PRO A 46 -9.25 -35.47 -8.06
N SER A 47 -9.45 -34.86 -9.23
CA SER A 47 -8.36 -34.47 -10.14
C SER A 47 -7.62 -33.27 -9.55
N VAL A 48 -6.61 -33.56 -8.71
CA VAL A 48 -5.96 -32.55 -7.87
C VAL A 48 -4.48 -32.45 -8.20
N MET A 49 -4.00 -31.21 -8.30
CA MET A 49 -2.57 -30.94 -8.37
C MET A 49 -1.93 -31.21 -7.00
N ARG A 50 -1.00 -32.17 -6.94
CA ARG A 50 -0.28 -32.51 -5.71
C ARG A 50 0.70 -31.39 -5.34
N ARG A 51 0.37 -30.60 -4.31
CA ARG A 51 1.20 -29.52 -3.76
C ARG A 51 2.03 -29.97 -2.54
N LEU A 52 1.56 -30.98 -1.82
CA LEU A 52 2.23 -31.54 -0.66
C LEU A 52 2.99 -32.82 -1.06
N ARG A 53 4.24 -32.91 -0.61
CA ARG A 53 5.14 -34.04 -0.91
C ARG A 53 5.75 -34.55 0.38
N GLY A 54 5.76 -35.87 0.54
CA GLY A 54 6.30 -36.55 1.71
C GLY A 54 5.24 -37.22 2.57
N PRO A 55 5.66 -37.94 3.62
CA PRO A 55 4.78 -38.67 4.52
C PRO A 55 3.83 -37.73 5.28
N ALA A 56 2.56 -38.13 5.43
CA ALA A 56 1.55 -37.31 6.11
C ALA A 56 1.94 -36.92 7.54
N GLY A 57 2.56 -37.84 8.29
CA GLY A 57 3.02 -37.57 9.66
C GLY A 57 4.11 -36.49 9.74
N GLU A 58 5.05 -36.48 8.81
CA GLU A 58 6.11 -35.45 8.73
C GLU A 58 5.52 -34.09 8.37
N LEU A 59 4.60 -34.06 7.39
CA LEU A 59 3.89 -32.85 6.99
C LEU A 59 3.08 -32.24 8.13
N LEU A 60 2.35 -33.08 8.89
CA LEU A 60 1.58 -32.64 10.06
C LEU A 60 2.47 -32.12 11.18
N SER A 61 3.58 -32.80 11.47
CA SER A 61 4.54 -32.36 12.49
C SER A 61 5.18 -31.00 12.12
N ALA A 62 5.60 -30.85 10.86
CA ALA A 62 6.16 -29.60 10.36
C ALA A 62 5.13 -28.46 10.37
N ALA A 63 3.88 -28.75 10.01
CA ALA A 63 2.78 -27.79 10.04
C ALA A 63 2.46 -27.32 11.47
N ALA A 64 2.42 -28.25 12.44
CA ALA A 64 2.23 -27.91 13.85
C ALA A 64 3.35 -27.01 14.39
N ALA A 65 4.61 -27.36 14.10
CA ALA A 65 5.77 -26.56 14.50
C ALA A 65 5.78 -25.17 13.84
N SER A 66 5.36 -25.07 12.57
CA SER A 66 5.18 -23.77 11.92
C SER A 66 4.07 -22.94 12.57
N CYS A 67 2.90 -23.55 12.83
CA CYS A 67 1.78 -22.88 13.48
C CYS A 67 2.16 -22.30 14.85
N GLU A 68 2.85 -23.09 15.67
CA GLU A 68 3.30 -22.66 17.00
C GLU A 68 4.30 -21.49 16.92
N ARG A 69 5.26 -21.56 15.99
CA ARG A 69 6.21 -20.47 15.73
C ARG A 69 5.51 -19.20 15.27
N ALA A 70 4.59 -19.31 14.30
CA ALA A 70 3.81 -18.17 13.81
C ALA A 70 2.96 -17.55 14.93
N ALA A 71 2.35 -18.36 15.80
CA ALA A 71 1.60 -17.87 16.95
C ALA A 71 2.49 -17.11 17.95
N THR A 72 3.70 -17.63 18.21
CA THR A 72 4.68 -16.97 19.07
C THR A 72 5.14 -15.63 18.50
N LEU A 73 5.48 -15.60 17.21
CA LEU A 73 5.89 -14.37 16.52
C LEU A 73 4.76 -13.34 16.46
N ARG A 74 3.52 -13.76 16.19
CA ARG A 74 2.35 -12.86 16.22
C ARG A 74 2.14 -12.23 17.60
N ARG A 75 2.29 -13.00 18.68
CA ARG A 75 2.22 -12.46 20.06
C ARG A 75 3.34 -11.44 20.32
N GLY A 76 4.57 -11.73 19.89
CA GLY A 76 5.68 -10.78 19.99
C GLY A 76 5.48 -9.53 19.13
N ALA A 77 4.73 -9.64 18.03
CA ALA A 77 4.43 -8.59 17.08
C ALA A 77 3.07 -7.90 17.33
N GLN A 78 2.49 -8.00 18.54
CA GLN A 78 1.15 -7.48 18.83
C GLN A 78 0.98 -5.98 18.51
N GLU A 79 2.05 -5.19 18.62
CA GLU A 79 2.04 -3.78 18.22
C GLU A 79 1.83 -3.56 16.72
N LEU A 80 2.11 -4.57 15.89
CA LEU A 80 1.93 -4.52 14.44
C LEU A 80 0.51 -4.89 14.01
N SER A 81 -0.30 -5.48 14.89
CA SER A 81 -1.64 -5.99 14.52
C SER A 81 -2.56 -4.89 13.99
N ASN A 82 -2.41 -3.66 14.47
CA ASN A 82 -3.18 -2.50 14.01
C ASN A 82 -2.36 -1.53 13.16
N ALA A 83 -1.10 -1.88 12.85
CA ALA A 83 -0.25 -1.01 12.05
C ALA A 83 -0.49 -1.23 10.56
N THR A 84 -0.59 -0.14 9.81
CA THR A 84 -0.35 -0.19 8.37
C THR A 84 1.15 -0.27 8.14
N LEU A 85 1.60 -1.19 7.30
CA LEU A 85 3.00 -1.42 6.97
C LEU A 85 3.24 -1.03 5.52
N ALA A 86 4.41 -0.46 5.24
CA ALA A 86 4.86 -0.18 3.88
C ALA A 86 6.38 -0.24 3.77
N THR A 87 6.90 -0.49 2.57
CA THR A 87 8.33 -0.40 2.30
C THR A 87 8.84 1.03 2.40
N VAL A 88 10.13 1.13 2.70
CA VAL A 88 10.90 2.36 2.52
C VAL A 88 11.58 2.26 1.16
N ASP A 89 11.20 3.15 0.25
CA ASP A 89 11.87 3.28 -1.04
C ASP A 89 13.23 3.94 -0.81
N ASP A 90 14.27 3.12 -0.86
CA ASP A 90 15.67 3.53 -0.87
C ASP A 90 16.30 2.99 -2.16
N GLU A 91 16.51 3.89 -3.12
CA GLU A 91 17.09 3.58 -4.43
C GLU A 91 18.55 3.07 -4.33
N SER A 92 19.22 3.34 -3.21
CA SER A 92 20.60 2.88 -2.96
C SER A 92 20.67 1.51 -2.27
N ALA A 93 19.53 0.97 -1.84
CA ALA A 93 19.51 -0.29 -1.11
C ALA A 93 19.74 -1.49 -2.02
N ALA A 94 20.66 -2.37 -1.63
CA ALA A 94 20.90 -3.62 -2.34
C ALA A 94 19.63 -4.48 -2.42
N PRO A 95 19.46 -5.26 -3.52
CA PRO A 95 18.34 -6.18 -3.65
C PRO A 95 18.36 -7.24 -2.54
N GLU A 96 17.19 -7.65 -2.08
CA GLU A 96 17.05 -8.66 -1.05
C GLU A 96 17.55 -10.03 -1.55
N THR A 97 18.48 -10.64 -0.80
CA THR A 97 19.05 -11.95 -1.13
C THR A 97 18.14 -13.11 -0.71
N SER A 98 17.30 -12.89 0.30
CA SER A 98 16.30 -13.85 0.76
C SER A 98 15.03 -13.73 -0.07
N THR A 99 14.56 -14.85 -0.62
CA THR A 99 13.31 -14.91 -1.39
C THR A 99 12.11 -14.40 -0.57
N VAL A 100 12.04 -14.73 0.73
CA VAL A 100 10.94 -14.30 1.60
C VAL A 100 10.99 -12.79 1.83
N HIS A 101 12.19 -12.23 1.99
CA HIS A 101 12.34 -10.77 2.12
C HIS A 101 11.89 -10.06 0.85
N ALA A 102 12.31 -10.56 -0.31
CA ALA A 102 11.91 -10.00 -1.59
C ALA A 102 10.38 -10.02 -1.77
N LEU A 103 9.71 -11.12 -1.38
CA LEU A 103 8.24 -11.22 -1.42
C LEU A 103 7.56 -10.22 -0.47
N VAL A 104 8.07 -10.05 0.75
CA VAL A 104 7.51 -9.10 1.72
C VAL A 104 7.70 -7.65 1.25
N VAL A 105 8.89 -7.30 0.76
CA VAL A 105 9.17 -5.98 0.19
C VAL A 105 8.28 -5.71 -1.01
N ASP A 106 8.18 -6.66 -1.94
CA ASP A 106 7.35 -6.50 -3.12
C ASP A 106 5.87 -6.30 -2.76
N ARG A 107 5.34 -7.10 -1.83
CA ARG A 107 3.96 -6.96 -1.38
C ARG A 107 3.72 -5.62 -0.67
N LEU A 108 4.66 -5.16 0.14
CA LEU A 108 4.52 -3.93 0.93
C LEU A 108 4.86 -2.65 0.17
N ARG A 109 5.10 -2.71 -1.15
CA ARG A 109 5.11 -1.51 -2.00
C ARG A 109 3.80 -0.73 -1.85
N ALA A 110 2.68 -1.43 -1.71
CA ALA A 110 1.41 -0.82 -1.33
C ALA A 110 1.17 -1.01 0.18
N PRO A 111 0.72 0.04 0.91
CA PRO A 111 0.43 -0.07 2.33
C PRO A 111 -0.58 -1.18 2.63
N ALA A 112 -0.29 -2.03 3.61
CA ALA A 112 -1.14 -3.15 3.99
C ALA A 112 -1.07 -3.45 5.49
N SER A 113 -2.13 -4.05 6.03
CA SER A 113 -2.10 -4.58 7.41
C SER A 113 -1.27 -5.86 7.47
N LEU A 114 -0.89 -6.26 8.69
CA LEU A 114 -0.21 -7.53 8.92
C LEU A 114 -1.02 -8.73 8.40
N ASP A 115 -2.34 -8.76 8.64
CA ASP A 115 -3.19 -9.87 8.19
C ASP A 115 -3.28 -9.93 6.67
N THR A 116 -3.42 -8.78 6.01
CA THR A 116 -3.42 -8.72 4.54
C THR A 116 -2.09 -9.19 3.97
N LEU A 117 -0.95 -8.79 4.56
CA LEU A 117 0.37 -9.27 4.17
C LEU A 117 0.47 -10.80 4.29
N LEU A 118 0.02 -11.35 5.42
CA LEU A 118 0.06 -12.78 5.66
C LEU A 118 -0.90 -13.55 4.75
N ASP A 119 -1.99 -12.96 4.29
CA ASP A 119 -2.89 -13.62 3.34
C ASP A 119 -2.36 -13.59 1.90
N ASP A 120 -1.73 -12.49 1.49
CA ASP A 120 -1.32 -12.30 0.10
C ASP A 120 0.06 -12.92 -0.21
N VAL A 121 0.97 -13.00 0.77
CA VAL A 121 2.27 -13.64 0.57
C VAL A 121 2.10 -15.15 0.63
N ALA A 122 2.26 -15.82 -0.51
CA ALA A 122 2.15 -17.27 -0.66
C ALA A 122 3.37 -18.03 -0.09
N HIS A 123 3.68 -17.79 1.18
CA HIS A 123 4.76 -18.43 1.93
C HIS A 123 4.30 -18.75 3.36
N ASP A 124 5.07 -19.59 4.05
CA ASP A 124 4.89 -19.92 5.46
C ASP A 124 4.76 -18.66 6.35
N ASP A 125 3.69 -18.59 7.16
CA ASP A 125 3.39 -17.42 8.00
C ASP A 125 4.52 -17.10 8.99
N ALA A 126 5.18 -18.11 9.57
CA ALA A 126 6.27 -17.89 10.52
C ALA A 126 7.48 -17.24 9.82
N LEU A 127 7.85 -17.75 8.65
CA LEU A 127 8.95 -17.18 7.86
C LEU A 127 8.64 -15.76 7.37
N VAL A 128 7.39 -15.47 6.99
CA VAL A 128 6.97 -14.11 6.61
C VAL A 128 7.07 -13.16 7.81
N LEU A 129 6.66 -13.60 9.00
CA LEU A 129 6.77 -12.81 10.23
C LEU A 129 8.24 -12.55 10.63
N GLU A 130 9.11 -13.56 10.54
CA GLU A 130 10.54 -13.41 10.80
C GLU A 130 11.19 -12.41 9.84
N ALA A 131 10.90 -12.55 8.54
CA ALA A 131 11.34 -11.62 7.50
C ALA A 131 10.85 -10.19 7.77
N LEU A 132 9.58 -10.02 8.12
CA LEU A 132 9.01 -8.71 8.44
C LEU A 132 9.71 -8.06 9.64
N VAL A 133 9.93 -8.81 10.72
CA VAL A 133 10.61 -8.30 11.93
C VAL A 133 12.05 -7.91 11.62
N ASP A 134 12.75 -8.67 10.79
CA ASP A 134 14.10 -8.33 10.34
C ASP A 134 14.11 -7.08 9.43
N LEU A 135 13.20 -6.98 8.47
CA LEU A 135 13.06 -5.81 7.59
C LEU A 135 12.69 -4.53 8.36
N LEU A 136 11.85 -4.64 9.39
CA LEU A 136 11.55 -3.53 10.31
C LEU A 136 12.79 -3.09 11.09
N ARG A 137 13.59 -4.03 11.62
CA ARG A 137 14.84 -3.72 12.32
C ARG A 137 15.88 -3.08 11.40
N ARG A 138 15.92 -3.46 10.13
CA ARG A 138 16.78 -2.87 9.09
C ARG A 138 16.26 -1.54 8.55
N GLY A 139 15.07 -1.10 8.96
CA GLY A 139 14.43 0.10 8.42
C GLY A 139 13.96 0.00 6.97
N ARG A 140 13.90 -1.21 6.39
CA ARG A 140 13.43 -1.45 5.01
C ARG A 140 11.91 -1.45 4.92
N VAL A 141 11.23 -1.76 6.01
CA VAL A 141 9.78 -1.65 6.19
C VAL A 141 9.54 -0.72 7.37
N ARG A 142 8.44 0.02 7.32
CA ARG A 142 8.03 0.93 8.39
C ARG A 142 6.52 0.88 8.62
N ARG A 143 6.11 1.38 9.78
CA ARG A 143 4.71 1.65 10.08
C ARG A 143 4.28 2.96 9.42
N VAL A 144 3.10 2.98 8.81
CA VAL A 144 2.44 4.15 8.23
C VAL A 144 1.28 4.53 9.15
N GLY A 145 1.20 5.81 9.52
CA GLY A 145 0.10 6.47 10.23
C GLY A 145 -0.60 5.67 11.33
N ALA A 146 -0.21 5.88 12.59
CA ALA A 146 -0.87 5.31 13.77
C ALA A 146 -1.81 6.31 14.50
N GLU A 147 -2.15 7.44 13.87
CA GLU A 147 -2.99 8.47 14.50
C GLU A 147 -4.46 8.10 14.29
N GLY A 148 -5.10 7.56 15.34
CA GLY A 148 -6.50 7.10 15.32
C GLY A 148 -7.57 8.18 15.18
N SER A 149 -7.22 9.40 14.75
CA SER A 149 -8.14 10.50 14.46
C SER A 149 -7.86 11.06 13.08
N SER A 150 -8.92 11.39 12.33
CA SER A 150 -8.78 12.15 11.09
C SER A 150 -8.02 13.44 11.36
N THR A 151 -7.00 13.71 10.56
CA THR A 151 -6.19 14.91 10.71
C THR A 151 -6.79 16.05 9.91
N GLN A 152 -7.04 17.19 10.55
CA GLN A 152 -7.55 18.36 9.86
C GLN A 152 -6.56 18.84 8.79
N LEU A 153 -7.09 19.20 7.61
CA LEU A 153 -6.25 19.72 6.51
C LEU A 153 -5.57 21.03 6.92
N CYS A 154 -6.18 21.88 7.73
CA CYS A 154 -5.63 23.13 8.23
C CYS A 154 -6.33 23.53 9.54
N THR A 155 -5.84 24.56 10.21
CA THR A 155 -6.59 25.13 11.34
C THR A 155 -7.86 25.84 10.83
N PRO A 156 -8.89 26.03 11.68
CA PRO A 156 -10.11 26.75 11.28
C PRO A 156 -9.84 28.16 10.74
N GLU A 157 -8.84 28.87 11.28
CA GLU A 157 -8.45 30.21 10.84
C GLU A 157 -7.83 30.19 9.44
N GLN A 158 -7.08 29.14 9.11
CA GLN A 158 -6.42 28.97 7.81
C GLN A 158 -7.39 28.50 6.72
N LEU A 159 -8.54 27.91 7.09
CA LEU A 159 -9.46 27.29 6.15
C LEU A 159 -9.98 28.27 5.09
N HIS A 160 -10.24 29.52 5.47
CA HIS A 160 -10.66 30.55 4.51
C HIS A 160 -9.59 30.84 3.45
N VAL A 161 -8.32 30.90 3.86
CA VAL A 161 -7.18 31.14 2.96
C VAL A 161 -6.97 29.95 2.02
N VAL A 162 -7.04 28.72 2.54
CA VAL A 162 -6.92 27.50 1.73
C VAL A 162 -8.06 27.40 0.73
N ARG A 163 -9.32 27.68 1.14
CA ARG A 163 -10.48 27.73 0.22
C ARG A 163 -10.29 28.75 -0.89
N ALA A 164 -9.90 29.97 -0.55
CA ALA A 164 -9.70 31.03 -1.53
C ALA A 164 -8.60 30.67 -2.52
N THR A 165 -7.52 30.05 -2.05
CA THR A 165 -6.39 29.61 -2.89
C THR A 165 -6.80 28.46 -3.80
N ALA A 166 -7.48 27.43 -3.27
CA ALA A 166 -8.01 26.33 -4.06
C ALA A 166 -9.01 26.77 -5.14
N ALA A 167 -9.89 27.74 -4.83
CA ALA A 167 -10.83 28.29 -5.79
C ALA A 167 -10.14 29.03 -6.95
N ARG A 168 -9.02 29.73 -6.66
CA ARG A 168 -8.20 30.42 -7.69
C ARG A 168 -7.32 29.45 -8.49
N ALA A 169 -6.84 28.40 -7.84
CA ALA A 169 -5.98 27.37 -8.44
C ALA A 169 -6.68 26.50 -9.50
N ARG A 170 -8.01 26.65 -9.64
CA ARG A 170 -8.77 25.96 -10.68
C ARG A 170 -8.37 26.48 -12.06
N ALA A 171 -7.77 25.60 -12.86
CA ALA A 171 -7.34 25.93 -14.22
C ALA A 171 -8.53 26.31 -15.13
N ALA A 172 -8.43 27.45 -15.80
CA ALA A 172 -9.42 27.88 -16.78
C ALA A 172 -9.48 26.92 -17.97
N GLY A 173 -10.69 26.61 -18.44
CA GLY A 173 -10.89 25.66 -19.54
C GLY A 173 -10.97 24.19 -19.12
N PHE A 174 -10.78 23.88 -17.83
CA PHE A 174 -10.91 22.52 -17.29
C PHE A 174 -12.17 22.37 -16.43
N ALA A 175 -12.82 21.22 -16.55
CA ALA A 175 -13.96 20.85 -15.72
C ALA A 175 -13.49 20.28 -14.37
N GLY A 176 -14.30 20.47 -13.33
CA GLY A 176 -14.02 19.93 -11.99
C GLY A 176 -13.23 20.86 -11.06
N PRO A 177 -12.83 20.35 -9.89
CA PRO A 177 -12.09 21.08 -8.87
C PRO A 177 -10.64 21.38 -9.30
N ALA A 178 -9.94 22.18 -8.49
CA ALA A 178 -8.50 22.35 -8.65
C ALA A 178 -7.78 21.01 -8.44
N ARG A 179 -6.82 20.69 -9.31
CA ARG A 179 -6.08 19.42 -9.29
C ARG A 179 -4.67 19.64 -8.79
N VAL A 180 -4.27 18.92 -7.75
CA VAL A 180 -2.89 18.88 -7.25
C VAL A 180 -2.34 17.50 -7.55
N VAL A 181 -1.28 17.46 -8.36
CA VAL A 181 -0.66 16.21 -8.81
C VAL A 181 0.58 15.93 -7.97
N PHE A 182 0.68 14.72 -7.42
CA PHE A 182 1.86 14.24 -6.72
C PHE A 182 2.54 13.17 -7.56
N ALA A 183 3.80 13.42 -7.90
CA ALA A 183 4.60 12.57 -8.76
C ALA A 183 5.69 11.85 -7.96
N GLY A 184 5.82 10.53 -8.13
CA GLY A 184 6.84 9.75 -7.43
C GLY A 184 6.85 8.28 -7.82
N THR A 185 7.64 7.47 -7.11
CA THR A 185 7.62 6.01 -7.26
C THR A 185 6.24 5.45 -6.87
N PRO A 186 5.80 4.31 -7.47
CA PRO A 186 4.52 3.70 -7.11
C PRO A 186 4.40 3.39 -5.61
N GLY A 187 5.50 2.99 -4.95
CA GLY A 187 5.51 2.68 -3.53
C GLY A 187 5.26 3.90 -2.66
N ARG A 188 6.03 4.97 -2.90
CA ARG A 188 5.85 6.25 -2.22
C ARG A 188 4.49 6.89 -2.46
N LEU A 189 3.96 6.80 -3.68
CA LEU A 189 2.61 7.24 -4.00
C LEU A 189 1.54 6.42 -3.27
N GLY A 190 1.73 5.10 -3.12
CA GLY A 190 0.86 4.26 -2.31
C GLY A 190 0.82 4.70 -0.84
N VAL A 191 1.99 4.99 -0.25
CA VAL A 191 2.11 5.53 1.12
C VAL A 191 1.42 6.89 1.24
N PHE A 192 1.71 7.81 0.31
CA PHE A 192 1.09 9.14 0.29
C PHE A 192 -0.43 9.03 0.15
N ALA A 193 -0.94 8.22 -0.78
CA ALA A 193 -2.36 8.00 -0.99
C ALA A 193 -3.04 7.48 0.29
N HIS A 194 -2.44 6.51 0.98
CA HIS A 194 -2.94 6.03 2.26
C HIS A 194 -3.01 7.14 3.31
N SER A 195 -1.96 7.97 3.42
CA SER A 195 -1.92 9.09 4.35
C SER A 195 -2.96 10.18 4.03
N VAL A 196 -3.20 10.48 2.75
CA VAL A 196 -4.24 11.43 2.30
C VAL A 196 -5.63 10.99 2.74
N LEU A 197 -5.92 9.68 2.69
CA LEU A 197 -7.21 9.15 3.15
C LEU A 197 -7.42 9.26 4.67
N GLY A 198 -6.37 9.54 5.44
CA GLY A 198 -6.48 9.88 6.87
C GLY A 198 -6.73 11.36 7.14
N VAL A 199 -6.75 12.22 6.11
CA VAL A 199 -7.06 13.65 6.24
C VAL A 199 -8.58 13.83 6.36
N ALA A 200 -9.03 14.72 7.23
CA ALA A 200 -10.44 15.06 7.40
C ALA A 200 -11.04 15.55 6.08
N ASP A 201 -12.27 15.14 5.81
CA ASP A 201 -13.03 15.47 4.59
C ASP A 201 -12.40 14.99 3.27
N ALA A 202 -11.42 14.08 3.34
CA ALA A 202 -10.94 13.33 2.20
C ALA A 202 -11.95 12.25 1.79
N VAL A 203 -12.46 12.37 0.56
CA VAL A 203 -13.34 11.37 -0.06
C VAL A 203 -12.51 10.55 -1.03
N PRO A 204 -12.37 9.22 -0.86
CA PRO A 204 -11.63 8.39 -1.79
C PRO A 204 -12.23 8.48 -3.19
N SER A 205 -11.38 8.40 -4.22
CA SER A 205 -11.86 8.26 -5.58
C SER A 205 -12.73 7.01 -5.73
N GLY A 206 -13.81 7.10 -6.52
CA GLY A 206 -14.62 5.94 -6.89
C GLY A 206 -13.92 5.00 -7.88
N GLU A 207 -12.83 5.45 -8.49
CA GLU A 207 -11.99 4.66 -9.39
C GLU A 207 -10.92 3.92 -8.58
N ALA A 208 -10.86 2.59 -8.75
CA ALA A 208 -9.80 1.80 -8.14
C ALA A 208 -8.44 2.16 -8.74
N ALA A 209 -7.39 2.16 -7.91
CA ALA A 209 -6.03 2.35 -8.39
C ALA A 209 -5.71 1.32 -9.49
N PRO A 210 -5.23 1.75 -10.67
CA PRO A 210 -4.98 0.86 -11.77
C PRO A 210 -3.80 -0.07 -11.45
N PRO A 211 -3.80 -1.31 -11.97
CA PRO A 211 -2.67 -2.23 -11.80
C PRO A 211 -1.43 -1.77 -12.58
N ALA A 212 -1.62 -0.99 -13.64
CA ALA A 212 -0.53 -0.34 -14.36
C ALA A 212 -0.11 0.94 -13.63
N PRO A 213 1.19 1.31 -13.63
CA PRO A 213 1.68 2.54 -13.01
C PRO A 213 1.38 3.75 -13.91
N ILE A 214 0.09 3.98 -14.15
CA ILE A 214 -0.45 5.13 -14.87
C ILE A 214 -1.05 6.11 -13.85
N PRO A 215 -1.31 7.36 -14.24
CA PRO A 215 -1.86 8.37 -13.33
C PRO A 215 -3.28 8.03 -12.89
N TYR A 216 -3.62 8.31 -11.63
CA TYR A 216 -4.95 8.02 -11.07
C TYR A 216 -5.35 9.02 -9.97
N PRO A 217 -6.65 9.33 -9.83
CA PRO A 217 -7.16 10.11 -8.71
C PRO A 217 -7.05 9.33 -7.39
N ILE A 218 -6.52 9.97 -6.35
CA ILE A 218 -6.44 9.41 -4.99
C ILE A 218 -7.72 9.70 -4.23
N ALA A 219 -8.03 11.00 -4.09
CA ALA A 219 -9.12 11.49 -3.26
C ALA A 219 -9.50 12.92 -3.65
N THR A 220 -10.72 13.29 -3.31
CA THR A 220 -11.19 14.67 -3.35
C THR A 220 -11.31 15.20 -1.92
N LEU A 221 -10.59 16.27 -1.61
CA LEU A 221 -10.68 16.97 -0.33
C LEU A 221 -11.78 18.02 -0.41
N ARG A 222 -12.80 17.88 0.43
CA ARG A 222 -13.90 18.85 0.51
C ARG A 222 -13.54 19.93 1.51
N LEU A 223 -13.30 21.15 1.03
CA LEU A 223 -12.97 22.26 1.91
C LEU A 223 -14.21 22.91 2.51
N GLY A 224 -15.39 22.69 1.93
CA GLY A 224 -16.65 23.38 2.26
C GLY A 224 -17.00 24.49 1.27
N ASP A 225 -18.22 25.02 1.34
CA ASP A 225 -18.75 26.06 0.42
C ASP A 225 -18.65 25.69 -1.07
N GLY A 226 -18.70 24.40 -1.39
CA GLY A 226 -18.55 23.89 -2.76
C GLY A 226 -17.12 23.97 -3.31
N VAL A 227 -16.13 24.33 -2.49
CA VAL A 227 -14.72 24.30 -2.87
C VAL A 227 -14.14 22.93 -2.57
N GLU A 228 -13.54 22.33 -3.60
CA GLU A 228 -12.94 21.00 -3.56
C GLU A 228 -11.54 21.03 -4.19
N ILE A 229 -10.70 20.10 -3.79
CA ILE A 229 -9.39 19.83 -4.40
C ILE A 229 -9.32 18.35 -4.74
N GLU A 230 -8.96 18.03 -5.98
CA GLU A 230 -8.63 16.68 -6.39
C GLU A 230 -7.13 16.42 -6.21
N VAL A 231 -6.79 15.35 -5.50
CA VAL A 231 -5.43 14.87 -5.31
C VAL A 231 -5.19 13.71 -6.27
N VAL A 232 -4.18 13.84 -7.13
CA VAL A 232 -3.88 12.89 -8.21
C VAL A 232 -2.48 12.30 -8.02
N ALA A 233 -2.34 10.99 -8.17
CA ALA A 233 -1.05 10.31 -8.21
C ALA A 233 -0.52 10.22 -9.64
N LEU A 234 0.78 10.48 -9.83
CA LEU A 234 1.50 10.39 -11.10
C LEU A 234 2.74 9.48 -10.94
N PRO A 235 2.63 8.17 -11.23
CA PRO A 235 3.76 7.26 -11.11
C PRO A 235 4.89 7.58 -12.10
N LEU A 236 6.11 7.78 -11.58
CA LEU A 236 7.30 8.14 -12.37
C LEU A 236 7.99 6.90 -12.96
N VAL A 237 7.25 6.15 -13.78
CA VAL A 237 7.77 5.03 -14.57
C VAL A 237 7.99 5.50 -16.01
N PRO A 238 9.26 5.59 -16.50
CA PRO A 238 9.58 6.18 -17.80
C PRO A 238 8.80 5.62 -18.99
N THR A 239 8.48 4.33 -18.97
CA THR A 239 7.66 3.66 -20.01
C THR A 239 6.30 4.33 -20.24
N TYR A 240 5.76 5.02 -19.23
CA TYR A 240 4.47 5.71 -19.27
C TYR A 240 4.59 7.23 -19.41
N ALA A 241 5.80 7.77 -19.58
CA ALA A 241 6.03 9.21 -19.74
C ALA A 241 5.16 9.89 -20.82
N PRO A 242 4.87 9.27 -21.98
CA PRO A 242 3.99 9.87 -22.99
C PRO A 242 2.58 10.20 -22.50
N LEU A 243 2.10 9.58 -21.42
CA LEU A 243 0.77 9.85 -20.84
C LEU A 243 0.77 11.05 -19.89
N TRP A 244 1.93 11.48 -19.39
CA TRP A 244 2.01 12.46 -18.30
C TRP A 244 1.46 13.82 -18.70
N GLY A 245 1.71 14.28 -19.94
CA GLY A 245 1.18 15.55 -20.45
C GLY A 245 -0.35 15.64 -20.36
N LEU A 246 -1.05 14.54 -20.63
CA LEU A 246 -2.52 14.48 -20.50
C LEU A 246 -2.99 14.56 -19.04
N SER A 247 -2.20 13.98 -18.13
CA SER A 247 -2.56 13.91 -16.71
C SER A 247 -2.25 15.19 -15.95
N VAL A 248 -1.18 15.90 -16.31
CA VAL A 248 -0.80 17.17 -15.69
C VAL A 248 -1.55 18.36 -16.28
N ALA A 249 -2.12 18.24 -17.48
CA ALA A 249 -2.93 19.31 -18.08
C ALA A 249 -4.07 19.76 -17.14
N GLY A 250 -4.12 21.06 -16.87
CA GLY A 250 -5.11 21.65 -15.96
C GLY A 250 -4.85 21.43 -14.47
N ALA A 251 -3.70 20.83 -14.11
CA ALA A 251 -3.24 20.82 -12.72
C ALA A 251 -2.81 22.22 -12.28
N ALA A 252 -3.16 22.58 -11.04
CA ALA A 252 -2.69 23.79 -10.39
C ALA A 252 -1.16 23.71 -10.19
N VAL A 253 -0.69 22.55 -9.73
CA VAL A 253 0.71 22.32 -9.43
C VAL A 253 1.02 20.82 -9.48
N VAL A 254 2.27 20.51 -9.84
CA VAL A 254 2.84 19.17 -9.73
C VAL A 254 3.90 19.18 -8.64
N VAL A 255 3.73 18.35 -7.62
CA VAL A 255 4.70 18.15 -6.54
C VAL A 255 5.45 16.85 -6.80
N ARG A 256 6.76 16.95 -6.98
CA ARG A 256 7.65 15.80 -7.17
C ARG A 256 8.17 15.32 -5.82
N LEU A 257 7.78 14.11 -5.42
CA LEU A 257 8.15 13.51 -4.15
C LEU A 257 9.61 13.01 -4.16
N ASP A 258 10.05 12.34 -5.22
CA ASP A 258 11.39 11.75 -5.40
C ASP A 258 12.07 12.14 -6.72
N GLY A 259 13.31 11.67 -6.94
CA GLY A 259 14.12 12.03 -8.11
C GLY A 259 13.80 11.24 -9.39
N GLY A 260 12.88 10.28 -9.35
CA GLY A 260 12.63 9.39 -10.47
C GLY A 260 12.18 10.13 -11.73
N ALA A 261 12.84 9.88 -12.88
CA ALA A 261 12.44 10.42 -14.19
C ALA A 261 12.19 11.95 -14.23
N ALA A 262 12.95 12.71 -13.45
CA ALA A 262 12.79 14.15 -13.26
C ALA A 262 12.71 14.96 -14.57
N GLU A 263 13.61 14.70 -15.53
CA GLU A 263 13.69 15.44 -16.79
C GLU A 263 12.42 15.27 -17.64
N ALA A 264 11.95 14.02 -17.80
CA ALA A 264 10.75 13.72 -18.57
C ALA A 264 9.48 14.31 -17.93
N LEU A 265 9.44 14.40 -16.59
CA LEU A 265 8.35 15.08 -15.89
C LEU A 265 8.39 16.59 -16.14
N GLU A 266 9.57 17.20 -16.05
CA GLU A 266 9.76 18.63 -16.28
C GLU A 266 9.36 19.03 -17.71
N GLU A 267 9.77 18.25 -18.72
CA GLU A 267 9.38 18.47 -20.12
C GLU A 267 7.86 18.38 -20.31
N ALA A 268 7.22 17.35 -19.74
CA ALA A 268 5.76 17.18 -19.83
C ALA A 268 4.99 18.34 -19.16
N CYS A 269 5.50 18.85 -18.04
CA CYS A 269 4.90 19.98 -17.33
C CYS A 269 5.15 21.32 -18.04
N GLU A 270 6.32 21.53 -18.63
CA GLU A 270 6.62 22.71 -19.45
C GLU A 270 5.68 22.79 -20.65
N MET A 271 5.50 21.68 -21.37
CA MET A 271 4.54 21.60 -22.49
C MET A 271 3.09 21.90 -22.07
N ALA A 272 2.71 21.55 -20.84
CA ALA A 272 1.39 21.80 -20.28
C ALA A 272 1.24 23.19 -19.61
N GLY A 273 2.33 23.95 -19.47
CA GLY A 273 2.35 25.22 -18.74
C GLY A 273 2.15 25.10 -17.22
N VAL A 274 2.51 23.95 -16.64
CA VAL A 274 2.29 23.63 -15.22
C VAL A 274 3.60 23.70 -14.44
N ARG A 275 3.56 24.29 -13.25
CA ARG A 275 4.74 24.38 -12.37
C ARG A 275 5.04 23.04 -11.69
N VAL A 276 6.28 22.58 -11.80
CA VAL A 276 6.80 21.46 -11.00
C VAL A 276 7.54 21.98 -9.78
N LYS A 277 7.29 21.35 -8.63
CA LYS A 277 7.97 21.67 -7.37
C LYS A 277 8.61 20.41 -6.80
N PRO A 278 9.95 20.34 -6.71
CA PRO A 278 10.60 19.27 -5.98
C PRO A 278 10.27 19.41 -4.50
N LEU A 279 9.98 18.29 -3.84
CA LEU A 279 9.89 18.28 -2.38
C LEU A 279 11.28 18.56 -1.82
N ASP A 280 11.42 19.72 -1.19
CA ASP A 280 12.71 20.23 -0.74
C ASP A 280 13.28 19.32 0.36
N SER A 281 14.36 18.59 0.05
CA SER A 281 15.00 17.64 0.97
C SER A 281 15.56 18.34 2.22
N ALA A 282 15.72 19.67 2.17
CA ALA A 282 16.18 20.53 3.26
C ALA A 282 15.16 20.70 4.40
N SER A 283 13.87 20.48 4.13
CA SER A 283 12.86 20.34 5.18
C SER A 283 12.91 18.90 5.68
N GLY A 284 13.85 18.62 6.59
CA GLY A 284 14.32 17.29 6.96
C GLY A 284 13.29 16.17 6.84
N ALA A 285 13.56 15.23 5.93
CA ALA A 285 12.86 13.95 5.82
C ALA A 285 11.34 14.01 6.08
N ILE A 286 10.63 14.96 5.44
CA ILE A 286 9.16 14.93 5.39
C ILE A 286 8.78 13.68 4.60
N THR A 287 8.65 12.59 5.34
CA THR A 287 8.18 11.32 4.83
C THR A 287 6.66 11.36 4.89
N GLU A 288 5.99 11.06 3.79
CA GLU A 288 4.53 11.12 3.57
C GLU A 288 3.74 10.08 4.38
N THR A 289 4.26 9.65 5.51
CA THR A 289 3.76 8.51 6.31
C THR A 289 2.69 8.85 7.30
N SER A 290 2.36 10.13 7.48
CA SER A 290 1.28 10.54 8.38
C SER A 290 0.29 11.45 7.65
N PRO A 291 -1.01 11.38 8.01
CA PRO A 291 -2.01 12.28 7.46
C PRO A 291 -1.69 13.76 7.73
N SER A 292 -1.12 14.08 8.89
CA SER A 292 -0.64 15.43 9.22
C SER A 292 0.41 15.98 8.23
N ARG A 293 1.31 15.11 7.76
CA ARG A 293 2.32 15.50 6.76
C ARG A 293 1.73 15.56 5.36
N ALA A 294 0.86 14.62 4.99
CA ALA A 294 0.13 14.70 3.72
C ALA A 294 -0.67 16.01 3.62
N ALA A 295 -1.38 16.38 4.69
CA ALA A 295 -2.08 17.65 4.80
C ALA A 295 -1.13 18.86 4.65
N ALA A 296 0.03 18.84 5.32
CA ALA A 296 1.03 19.90 5.17
C ALA A 296 1.56 20.04 3.74
N LEU A 297 1.81 18.91 3.06
CA LEU A 297 2.24 18.91 1.66
C LEU A 297 1.18 19.46 0.72
N ILE A 298 -0.09 19.07 0.91
CA ILE A 298 -1.21 19.60 0.12
C ILE A 298 -1.35 21.11 0.34
N ARG A 299 -1.28 21.59 1.57
CA ARG A 299 -1.31 23.04 1.87
C ARG A 299 -0.17 23.79 1.19
N ALA A 300 1.06 23.29 1.35
CA ALA A 300 2.24 23.90 0.73
C ALA A 300 2.11 23.93 -0.80
N ALA A 301 1.57 22.88 -1.42
CA ALA A 301 1.34 22.83 -2.86
C ALA A 301 0.38 23.95 -3.32
N LEU A 302 -0.70 24.20 -2.58
CA LEU A 302 -1.68 25.24 -2.91
C LEU A 302 -1.13 26.65 -2.72
N GLU A 303 -0.40 26.90 -1.63
CA GLU A 303 0.19 28.21 -1.33
C GLU A 303 1.20 28.66 -2.39
N LEU A 304 1.84 27.72 -3.08
CA LEU A 304 2.80 28.01 -4.14
C LEU A 304 2.14 28.46 -5.45
N ASP A 305 0.83 28.26 -5.60
CA ASP A 305 0.09 28.68 -6.80
C ASP A 305 -0.43 30.12 -6.72
N GLY A 306 -0.68 30.63 -5.50
CA GLY A 306 -1.18 31.99 -5.22
C GLY A 306 -0.11 33.07 -5.24
#